data_AF-A0A9D9ZUU3-F1
#
_entry.id   AF-A0A9D9ZUU3-F1
#
_cell.length_a   1.000
_cell.length_b   1.000
_cell.length_c   1.000
_cell.angle_alpha   90.00
_cell.angle_beta   90.00
_cell.angle_gamma   90.00
#
_symmetry.space_group_name_H-M   'P 1'
#
loop_
_entity.id
_entity.type
_entity.pdbx_description
1 polymer ?
#
loop_
_entity_poly.entity_id
_entity_poly.type
_entity_poly.pdbx_seq_one_letter_code
_entity_poly.pdbx_strand_id
1 'polypeptide(L)' 'MSGGDWKDLYQAAMSGDLALVQHHIAEGINPNYQHPEILCTPLVASIVNGHPHIALYLLTQGAD' A
#
# COMPACT_ATOMS: atom_id res chain seq x y z
N MET A 1 -2.57 -13.34 -12.70
CA MET A 1 -2.03 -13.27 -11.33
C MET A 1 -0.69 -12.57 -11.42
N SER A 2 -0.73 -11.25 -11.41
CA SER A 2 0.41 -10.37 -11.59
C SER A 2 1.07 -10.18 -10.23
N GLY A 3 2.12 -10.96 -9.97
CA GLY A 3 2.95 -10.80 -8.77
C GLY A 3 3.70 -9.46 -8.68
N GLY A 4 3.41 -8.50 -9.57
CA GLY A 4 3.92 -7.13 -9.52
C GLY A 4 3.02 -6.18 -8.75
N ASP A 5 1.71 -6.44 -8.66
CA ASP A 5 0.78 -5.38 -8.26
C ASP A 5 0.88 -5.02 -6.76
N TRP A 6 1.27 -5.97 -5.90
CA TRP A 6 1.57 -5.68 -4.49
C TRP A 6 2.87 -4.89 -4.31
N LYS A 7 3.84 -5.08 -5.22
CA LYS A 7 5.10 -4.31 -5.21
C LYS A 7 4.80 -2.88 -5.61
N ASP A 8 3.96 -2.69 -6.61
CA ASP A 8 3.54 -1.37 -7.07
C ASP A 8 2.68 -0.66 -6.01
N LEU A 9 1.78 -1.36 -5.31
CA LEU A 9 1.06 -0.83 -4.14
C LEU A 9 2.03 -0.36 -3.04
N TYR A 10 3.06 -1.15 -2.72
CA TYR A 10 4.07 -0.77 -1.74
C TYR A 10 4.86 0.47 -2.18
N GLN A 11 5.28 0.52 -3.45
CA GLN A 11 5.99 1.69 -4.01
C GLN A 11 5.10 2.94 -4.03
N ALA A 12 3.82 2.81 -4.35
CA ALA A 12 2.84 3.90 -4.32
C ALA A 12 2.68 4.48 -2.91
N ALA A 13 2.59 3.60 -1.89
CA ALA A 13 2.52 4.02 -0.49
C ALA A 13 3.81 4.71 -0.03
N MET A 14 4.97 4.21 -0.48
CA MET A 14 6.27 4.83 -0.24
C MET A 14 6.42 6.19 -0.93
N SER A 15 5.93 6.35 -2.15
CA SER A 15 6.11 7.57 -2.96
C SER A 15 5.08 8.66 -2.67
N GLY A 16 3.98 8.32 -2.00
CA GLY A 16 2.91 9.27 -1.72
C GLY A 16 1.85 9.33 -2.82
N ASP A 17 1.81 8.34 -3.72
CA ASP A 17 0.85 8.28 -4.81
C ASP A 17 -0.48 7.64 -4.36
N LEU A 18 -1.36 8.47 -3.78
CA LEU A 18 -2.68 8.03 -3.34
C LEU A 18 -3.54 7.46 -4.49
N ALA A 19 -3.43 8.02 -5.70
CA ALA A 19 -4.25 7.58 -6.82
C ALA A 19 -3.90 6.15 -7.24
N LEU A 20 -2.59 5.84 -7.27
CA LEU A 20 -2.11 4.49 -7.56
C LEU A 20 -2.46 3.51 -6.43
N VAL A 21 -2.36 3.93 -5.16
CA VAL A 21 -2.84 3.12 -4.02
C VAL A 21 -4.34 2.80 -4.18
N GLN A 22 -5.17 3.79 -4.49
CA GLN A 22 -6.61 3.60 -4.67
C GLN A 22 -6.92 2.64 -5.81
N HIS A 23 -6.21 2.77 -6.95
CA HIS A 23 -6.36 1.88 -8.09
C HIS A 23 -6.09 0.42 -7.70
N HIS A 24 -4.96 0.16 -7.06
CA HIS A 24 -4.57 -1.19 -6.63
C HIS A 24 -5.53 -1.81 -5.62
N ILE A 25 -6.01 -1.03 -4.65
CA ILE A 25 -7.03 -1.52 -3.71
C ILE A 25 -8.35 -1.82 -4.43
N ALA A 26 -8.76 -0.99 -5.40
CA ALA A 26 -9.97 -1.23 -6.19
C ALA A 26 -9.87 -2.48 -7.07
N GLU A 27 -8.66 -2.88 -7.49
CA GLU A 27 -8.39 -4.15 -8.18
C GLU A 27 -8.45 -5.39 -7.24
N GLY A 28 -8.67 -5.20 -5.95
CA GLY A 28 -8.81 -6.27 -4.97
C GLY A 28 -7.48 -6.75 -4.39
N ILE A 29 -6.42 -5.96 -4.51
CA ILE A 29 -5.13 -6.27 -3.90
C ILE A 29 -5.25 -6.16 -2.38
N ASN A 30 -4.71 -7.14 -1.68
CA ASN A 30 -4.71 -7.16 -0.23
C ASN A 30 -3.84 -6.00 0.31
N PRO A 31 -4.42 -5.01 1.04
CA PRO A 31 -3.66 -3.91 1.63
C PRO A 31 -2.64 -4.36 2.68
N ASN A 32 -2.82 -5.56 3.25
CA ASN A 32 -1.93 -6.16 4.25
C ASN A 32 -0.85 -7.06 3.63
N TYR A 33 -0.73 -7.07 2.30
CA TYR A 33 0.33 -7.84 1.68
C TYR A 33 1.69 -7.30 2.13
N GLN A 34 2.44 -8.15 2.82
CA GLN A 34 3.78 -7.83 3.27
C GLN A 34 4.77 -8.09 2.13
N HIS A 35 5.55 -7.08 1.78
CA HIS A 35 6.61 -7.23 0.79
C HIS A 35 7.60 -8.31 1.28
N PRO A 36 7.78 -9.45 0.59
CA PRO A 36 8.52 -10.60 1.12
C PRO A 36 10.00 -10.31 1.40
N GLU A 37 10.61 -9.40 0.64
CA GLU A 37 12.02 -9.01 0.84
C GLU A 37 12.22 -7.90 1.88
N ILE A 38 11.25 -6.99 2.04
CA ILE A 38 11.36 -5.81 2.91
C ILE A 38 10.68 -6.07 4.26
N LEU A 39 9.81 -7.08 4.32
CA LEU A 39 9.00 -7.45 5.47
C LEU A 39 8.14 -6.27 5.98
N CYS A 40 7.63 -5.45 5.06
CA CYS A 40 6.90 -4.23 5.35
C CYS A 40 5.58 -4.18 4.56
N THR A 41 4.53 -3.63 5.17
CA THR A 41 3.21 -3.43 4.53
C THR A 41 3.14 -2.04 3.90
N PRO A 42 2.23 -1.83 2.92
CA PRO A 42 1.91 -0.51 2.39
C PRO A 42 1.57 0.52 3.49
N LEU A 43 0.87 0.08 4.54
CA LEU A 43 0.52 0.93 5.68
C LEU A 43 1.78 1.45 6.38
N VAL A 44 2.70 0.56 6.75
CA VAL A 44 3.94 0.95 7.42
C VAL A 44 4.80 1.83 6.52
N ALA A 45 4.90 1.52 5.22
CA ALA A 45 5.60 2.36 4.26
C ALA A 45 5.06 3.79 4.21
N SER A 46 3.73 3.96 4.16
CA SER A 46 3.11 5.29 4.15
C SER A 46 3.40 6.08 5.44
N ILE A 47 3.44 5.41 6.60
CA ILE A 47 3.75 6.05 7.88
C ILE A 47 5.21 6.49 7.93
N VAL A 48 6.14 5.60 7.56
CA VAL A 48 7.59 5.87 7.59
C VAL A 48 7.97 7.03 6.65
N ASN A 49 7.29 7.14 5.50
CA ASN A 49 7.55 8.20 4.52
C ASN A 49 6.72 9.48 4.75
N GLY A 50 5.87 9.54 5.78
CA GLY A 50 5.13 10.75 6.12
C GLY A 50 3.92 11.03 5.22
N HIS A 51 3.25 9.98 4.74
CA HIS A 51 2.04 10.03 3.91
C HIS A 51 0.78 9.65 4.71
N PRO A 52 0.33 10.48 5.68
CA PRO A 52 -0.78 10.13 6.58
C PRO A 52 -2.11 9.96 5.84
N HIS A 53 -2.31 10.63 4.70
CA HIS A 53 -3.51 10.49 3.89
C HIS A 53 -3.62 9.08 3.27
N ILE A 54 -2.49 8.47 2.88
CA ILE A 54 -2.44 7.07 2.42
C ILE A 54 -2.67 6.13 3.59
N ALA A 55 -2.01 6.37 4.73
CA ALA A 55 -2.20 5.54 5.93
C ALA A 55 -3.67 5.49 6.35
N LEU A 56 -4.33 6.65 6.43
CA LEU A 56 -5.75 6.76 6.73
C LEU A 56 -6.61 6.03 5.69
N TYR A 57 -6.30 6.20 4.40
CA TYR A 57 -7.02 5.48 3.35
C TYR A 57 -6.90 3.96 3.52
N LEU A 58 -5.69 3.43 3.68
CA LEU A 58 -5.46 2.00 3.89
C LEU A 58 -6.19 1.46 5.12
N LEU A 59 -6.18 2.20 6.23
CA LEU A 59 -6.95 1.85 7.44
C LEU A 59 -8.46 1.79 7.16
N THR A 60 -9.02 2.70 6.35
CA THR A 60 -10.44 2.64 5.95
C THR A 60 -10.77 1.44 5.08
N GLN A 61 -9.77 0.84 4.43
CA GLN A 61 -9.88 -0.37 3.63
C GLN A 61 -9.59 -1.64 4.45
N GLY A 62 -9.43 -1.52 5.78
CA GLY A 62 -9.21 -2.64 6.68
C GLY A 62 -7.75 -3.08 6.81
N ALA A 63 -6.79 -2.21 6.44
CA ALA A 63 -5.38 -2.49 6.69
C ALA A 63 -5.05 -2.49 8.19
N ASP A 64 -4.10 -3.33 8.62
CA ASP A 64 -3.63 -3.42 10.01
C ASP A 64 -2.09 -3.54 10.15
#